data_AF-A0A2V8PR37-F1
#
_entry.id   AF-A0A2V8PR37-F1
#
_cell.length_a   1.000
_cell.length_b   1.000
_cell.length_c   1.000
_cell.angle_alpha   90.00
_cell.angle_beta   90.00
_cell.angle_gamma   90.00
#
_symmetry.space_group_name_H-M   'P 1'
#
loop_
_entity.id
_entity.type
_entity.pdbx_description
1 polymer ?
#
loop_
_entity_poly.entity_id
_entity_poly.type
_entity_poly.pdbx_seq_one_letter_code
_entity_poly.pdbx_strand_id
1 'polypeptide(L)' 'MQTSRLSSKGQVTLPREVRKALGAEPGDTIGYEVEHDVVTLKKLEPFDAAFHEALSNTLDEWATESDEEAFRDR' A
#
# COMPACT_ATOMS: atom_id res chain seq x y z
N MET A 1 -14.33 9.82 14.53
CA MET A 1 -13.01 9.99 13.88
C MET A 1 -11.94 9.89 14.95
N GLN A 2 -10.97 8.98 14.80
CA GLN A 2 -9.80 8.88 15.70
C GLN A 2 -8.60 9.55 15.05
N THR A 3 -7.76 10.21 15.84
CA THR A 3 -6.56 10.90 15.36
C THR A 3 -5.34 10.46 16.16
N SER A 4 -4.20 10.40 15.48
CA SER A 4 -2.90 10.11 16.08
C SER A 4 -1.92 11.22 15.71
N ARG A 5 -0.98 11.53 16.60
CA ARG A 5 0.08 12.49 16.30
C ARG A 5 1.21 11.80 15.55
N LEU A 6 1.74 12.48 14.54
CA LEU A 6 2.98 12.10 13.87
C LEU A 6 4.16 12.43 14.80
N SER A 7 4.99 11.45 15.10
CA SER A 7 6.23 11.67 15.86
C SER A 7 7.29 12.37 14.99
N SER A 8 8.34 12.90 15.61
CA SER A 8 9.49 13.47 14.88
C SER A 8 10.21 12.46 13.97
N LYS A 9 10.02 11.16 14.21
CA LYS A 9 10.55 10.07 13.38
C LYS A 9 9.58 9.62 12.29
N GLY A 10 8.48 10.35 12.07
CA GLY A 10 7.49 10.00 11.05
C GLY A 10 6.62 8.80 11.43
N GLN A 11 6.51 8.45 12.71
CA GLN A 11 5.68 7.31 13.15
C GLN A 11 4.33 7.79 13.68
N VAL A 12 3.27 7.04 13.37
CA VAL A 12 1.96 7.17 14.01
C VAL A 12 1.64 5.90 14.78
N THR A 13 1.00 6.04 15.94
CA THR A 13 0.47 4.89 16.66
C THR A 13 -0.90 4.54 16.12
N LEU A 14 -1.12 3.29 15.70
CA LEU A 14 -2.42 2.81 15.30
C LEU A 14 -3.31 2.65 16.55
N PRO A 15 -4.42 3.41 16.70
CA PRO A 15 -5.28 3.31 17.88
C PRO A 15 -5.82 1.90 18.08
N ARG A 16 -6.16 1.54 19.33
CA ARG A 16 -6.56 0.17 19.69
C ARG A 16 -7.71 -0.36 18.85
N GLU A 17 -8.73 0.46 18.61
CA GLU A 17 -9.89 0.04 17.80
C GLU A 17 -9.53 -0.18 16.34
N VAL A 18 -8.63 0.64 15.79
CA VAL A 18 -8.14 0.49 14.42
C VAL A 18 -7.30 -0.79 14.29
N ARG A 19 -6.41 -1.08 15.24
CA ARG A 19 -5.68 -2.37 15.29
C ARG A 19 -6.62 -3.57 15.34
N LYS A 20 -7.66 -3.50 16.17
CA LYS A 20 -8.65 -4.57 16.30
C LYS A 20 -9.44 -4.77 15.00
N ALA A 21 -9.83 -3.69 14.33
CA ALA A 21 -10.54 -3.76 13.06
C ALA A 21 -9.68 -4.35 11.94
N LEU A 22 -8.38 -4.05 11.93
CA LEU A 22 -7.41 -4.62 10.98
C LEU A 22 -6.95 -6.05 11.34
N GLY A 23 -7.24 -6.54 12.55
CA GLY A 23 -6.68 -7.80 13.04
C GLY A 23 -5.15 -7.79 13.12
N ALA A 24 -4.56 -6.61 13.35
CA ALA A 24 -3.12 -6.40 13.33
C ALA A 24 -2.48 -6.59 14.71
N GLU A 25 -1.39 -7.35 14.73
CA GLU A 25 -0.58 -7.71 15.89
C GLU A 25 0.88 -7.23 15.70
N PRO A 26 1.66 -7.09 16.79
CA PRO A 26 3.08 -6.77 16.68
C PRO A 26 3.82 -7.83 15.86
N GLY A 27 4.51 -7.38 14.80
CA GLY A 27 5.22 -8.27 13.87
C GLY A 27 4.51 -8.45 12.53
N ASP A 28 3.23 -8.08 12.43
CA ASP A 28 2.52 -8.08 11.15
C ASP A 28 3.06 -7.00 10.20
N THR A 29 2.98 -7.30 8.91
CA THR A 29 3.30 -6.34 7.85
C THR A 29 2.03 -5.59 7.43
N ILE A 30 2.12 -4.27 7.34
CA ILE A 30 1.03 -3.41 6.89
C ILE A 30 1.40 -2.81 5.53
N GLY A 31 0.58 -3.07 4.52
CA GLY A 31 0.63 -2.42 3.23
C GLY A 31 -0.06 -1.05 3.26
N TYR A 32 0.47 -0.14 2.46
CA TYR A 32 -0.03 1.23 2.31
C TYR A 32 -0.36 1.45 0.85
N GLU A 33 -1.57 1.93 0.59
CA GLU A 33 -1.98 2.44 -0.71
C GLU A 33 -2.32 3.93 -0.56
N VAL A 34 -1.77 4.76 -1.43
CA VAL A 34 -1.89 6.21 -1.35
C VAL A 34 -2.64 6.71 -2.57
N GLU A 35 -3.79 7.33 -2.33
CA GLU A 35 -4.58 8.00 -3.36
C GLU A 35 -4.83 9.45 -2.92
N HIS A 36 -4.27 10.42 -3.66
CA HIS A 36 -4.33 11.84 -3.31
C HIS A 36 -3.79 12.13 -1.90
N ASP A 37 -4.66 12.55 -0.98
CA ASP A 37 -4.38 12.87 0.43
C ASP A 37 -4.90 11.79 1.39
N VAL A 38 -5.35 10.64 0.87
CA VAL A 38 -5.89 9.53 1.64
C VAL A 38 -4.97 8.32 1.56
N VAL A 39 -4.75 7.68 2.72
CA VAL A 39 -3.96 6.45 2.81
C VAL A 39 -4.87 5.32 3.29
N THR A 40 -4.91 4.24 2.52
CA THR A 40 -5.57 2.99 2.89
C THR A 40 -4.53 2.04 3.46
N LEU A 41 -4.83 1.46 4.63
CA LEU A 41 -3.97 0.49 5.31
C LEU A 41 -4.58 -0.90 5.19
N LYS A 42 -3.75 -1.89 4.85
CA LYS A 42 -4.15 -3.30 4.79
C LYS A 42 -3.11 -4.16 5.52
N LYS A 43 -3.56 -5.08 6.37
CA LYS A 43 -2.68 -6.14 6.89
C LYS A 43 -2.35 -7.10 5.76
N LEU A 44 -1.07 -7.35 5.53
CA LEU A 44 -0.60 -8.30 4.54
C LEU A 44 -0.32 -9.64 5.21
N GLU A 45 -0.80 -10.72 4.61
CA GLU A 45 -0.33 -12.05 4.96
C GLU A 45 1.08 -12.28 4.36
N PRO A 46 1.90 -13.16 4.92
CA PRO A 46 3.27 -13.40 4.44
C PRO A 46 3.34 -13.74 2.95
N PHE A 47 2.31 -14.40 2.41
CA PHE A 47 2.21 -14.72 0.99
C PHE A 47 1.85 -13.50 0.12
N ASP A 48 1.01 -12.60 0.63
CA ASP A 48 0.59 -11.40 -0.10
C ASP A 48 1.77 -10.45 -0.32
N ALA A 49 2.65 -10.30 0.67
CA ALA A 49 3.83 -9.44 0.55
C ALA A 49 4.79 -9.91 -0.56
N ALA A 50 5.07 -11.22 -0.62
CA ALA A 50 5.92 -11.81 -1.66
C ALA A 50 5.27 -11.75 -3.06
N PHE A 51 3.94 -11.90 -3.13
CA PHE A 51 3.21 -11.80 -4.38
C PHE A 51 3.15 -10.35 -4.92
N HIS A 52 2.93 -9.36 -4.04
CA HIS A 52 2.98 -7.95 -4.43
C HIS A 52 4.38 -7.51 -4.91
N GLU A 53 5.45 -8.00 -4.28
CA GLU A 53 6.83 -7.77 -4.75
C GLU A 53 7.06 -8.37 -6.15
N ALA A 54 6.53 -9.58 -6.40
CA ALA A 54 6.65 -10.25 -7.69
C ALA A 54 5.83 -9.57 -8.81
N LEU A 55 4.63 -9.06 -8.51
CA LEU A 55 3.79 -8.35 -9.49
C LEU A 55 4.33 -6.96 -9.83
N SER A 56 4.85 -6.21 -8.84
CA SER A 56 5.45 -4.91 -9.11
C SER A 56 6.60 -5.00 -10.11
N ASN A 57 7.38 -6.08 -10.06
CA ASN A 57 8.49 -6.30 -10.99
C ASN A 57 8.07 -6.77 -12.39
N THR A 58 6.87 -7.36 -12.55
CA THR A 58 6.38 -7.82 -13.86
C THR A 58 5.53 -6.79 -14.59
N LEU A 59 4.95 -5.81 -13.88
CA LEU A 59 4.21 -4.70 -14.49
C LEU A 59 5.13 -3.60 -15.04
N ASP A 60 6.38 -3.49 -14.54
CA ASP A 60 7.38 -2.53 -15.05
C ASP A 60 7.85 -2.90 -16.47
N GLU A 61 7.85 -4.18 -16.83
CA GLU A 61 8.27 -4.66 -18.17
C GLU A 61 7.26 -4.31 -19.29
N TRP A 62 6.02 -3.93 -18.93
CA TRP A 62 4.96 -3.56 -19.87
C TRP A 62 4.77 -2.04 -19.98
N ALA A 63 5.60 -1.25 -19.30
CA ALA A 63 5.64 0.21 -19.43
C ALA A 63 6.75 0.65 -20.41
N THR A 64 6.88 -0.01 -21.56
CA THR A 64 7.78 0.44 -22.64
C THR A 64 7.05 1.38 -23.60
N GLU A 65 7.75 2.41 -24.10
CA GLU A 65 7.27 3.50 -24.97
C GLU A 65 6.46 3.07 -26.22
N SER A 66 6.42 1.77 -26.55
CA SER A 66 5.66 1.26 -27.71
C SER A 66 4.15 1.17 -27.50
N ASP A 67 3.61 1.24 -26.29
CA ASP A 67 2.15 1.17 -26.06
C ASP A 67 1.45 2.54 -26.23
N GLU A 68 2.20 3.64 -26.36
CA GLU A 68 1.66 4.99 -26.58
C GLU A 68 1.16 5.23 -28.02
N GLU A 69 1.60 4.43 -29.00
CA GLU A 69 1.17 4.58 -30.40
C GLU A 69 -0.18 3.92 -30.71
N ALA A 70 -0.62 2.95 -29.89
CA ALA A 70 -1.87 2.21 -30.13
C ALA A 70 -3.14 3.03 -29.81
N PHE A 71 -3.01 4.11 -29.03
CA PHE A 71 -4.14 4.93 -28.57
C PHE A 71 -4.22 6.32 -29.21
N ARG A 72 -3.35 6.65 -30.17
CA ARG A 72 -3.31 7.99 -30.79
C ARG A 72 -4.30 8.22 -31.94
N ASP A 73 -5.09 7.21 -32.31
CA ASP A 73 -6.04 7.32 -33.44
C ASP A 73 -7.44 6.75 -33.14
N ARG A 74 -8.09 7.26 -32.08
CA ARG A 74 -9.55 7.15 -31.93
C ARG A 74 -10.19 8.39 -31.35
#